data_AF-A0A2W7PXF8-F1
#
_entry.id   AF-A0A2W7PXF8-F1
#
_cell.length_a   1.000
_cell.length_b   1.000
_cell.length_c   1.000
_cell.angle_alpha   90.00
_cell.angle_beta   90.00
_cell.angle_gamma   90.00
#
_symmetry.space_group_name_H-M   'P 1'
#
loop_
_entity.id
_entity.type
_entity.pdbx_description
1 polymer ?
#
loop_
_entity_poly.entity_id
_entity_poly.type
_entity_poly.pdbx_seq_one_letter_code
_entity_poly.pdbx_strand_id
1 'polypeptide(L)'
;MTRMDRTRSSAIALAGTAALASFTPSSASAADYDMDCKLILCMPAGFPSGCSDAFDHMIDRLRDGKSPIGTCAMSNGAAYDRYEIAYDIKPATDPASWDCPAGKTLYHRVRSDDDAGHRQTVNTFCYDTAYRHDGWTPSDGDTTVTTYTNMSLPERKDFWVNLTVEPDTEAAYSPGWQKFDAGLHRGTTTIRYRD
;
A
#
# COMPACT_ATOMS: atom_id res chain seq x y z
N MET A 1 53.52 10.63 59.72
CA MET A 1 52.64 10.20 58.61
C MET A 1 52.61 11.30 57.56
N THR A 2 52.71 10.90 56.31
CA THR A 2 53.36 11.62 55.21
C THR A 2 52.36 12.39 54.35
N ARG A 3 52.74 13.63 53.99
CA ARG A 3 52.43 14.42 52.78
C ARG A 3 51.21 14.02 51.91
N MET A 4 50.26 14.94 51.72
CA MET A 4 49.30 14.88 50.60
C MET A 4 49.67 15.97 49.59
N ASP A 5 50.18 15.52 48.44
CA ASP A 5 50.63 16.31 47.30
C ASP A 5 49.49 16.72 46.37
N ARG A 6 49.69 17.86 45.70
CA ARG A 6 48.92 18.45 44.58
C ARG A 6 48.82 17.51 43.36
N THR A 7 47.69 17.55 42.63
CA THR A 7 47.60 17.56 41.13
C THR A 7 46.12 17.67 40.71
N ARG A 8 45.62 18.77 40.12
CA ARG A 8 45.61 19.21 38.70
C ARG A 8 45.00 18.21 37.68
N SER A 9 43.89 18.66 37.06
CA SER A 9 43.43 18.43 35.67
C SER A 9 43.08 16.96 35.29
N SER A 10 42.09 16.63 34.45
CA SER A 10 41.74 17.21 33.16
C SER A 10 40.32 16.82 32.74
N ALA A 11 39.70 17.69 31.96
CA ALA A 11 38.50 17.40 31.17
C ALA A 11 38.80 16.32 30.11
N ILE A 12 37.86 15.40 29.89
CA ILE A 12 37.77 14.61 28.66
C ILE A 12 36.37 14.85 28.10
N ALA A 13 36.32 15.67 27.05
CA ALA A 13 35.18 15.78 26.17
C ALA A 13 35.17 14.54 25.26
N LEU A 14 34.18 13.66 25.43
CA LEU A 14 33.87 12.63 24.44
C LEU A 14 33.11 13.32 23.29
N ALA A 15 33.84 13.74 22.27
CA ALA A 15 33.29 13.99 20.96
C ALA A 15 32.96 12.64 20.30
N GLY A 16 31.75 12.15 20.51
CA GLY A 16 31.21 11.00 19.81
C GLY A 16 30.74 11.42 18.42
N THR A 17 31.62 11.37 17.43
CA THR A 17 31.21 11.41 16.02
C THR A 17 30.42 10.15 15.71
N ALA A 18 29.09 10.26 15.67
CA ALA A 18 28.22 9.25 15.10
C ALA A 18 28.55 9.14 13.61
N ALA A 19 29.28 8.08 13.25
CA ALA A 19 29.41 7.67 11.86
C ALA A 19 28.02 7.19 11.41
N LEU A 20 27.30 8.07 10.72
CA LEU A 20 26.12 7.69 9.93
C LEU A 20 26.62 6.75 8.84
N ALA A 21 26.57 5.44 9.10
CA ALA A 21 26.74 4.43 8.08
C ALA A 21 25.59 4.60 7.09
N SER A 22 25.86 5.30 5.99
CA SER A 22 24.98 5.33 4.83
C SER A 22 24.88 3.90 4.31
N PHE A 23 23.77 3.22 4.61
CA PHE A 23 23.34 2.04 3.87
C PHE A 23 23.00 2.53 2.45
N THR A 24 24.02 2.64 1.59
CA THR A 24 23.78 2.63 0.16
C THR A 24 23.41 1.20 -0.18
N PRO A 25 22.17 0.90 -0.61
CA PRO A 25 21.86 -0.41 -1.13
C PRO A 25 22.85 -0.68 -2.26
N SER A 26 23.73 -1.66 -2.04
CA SER A 26 24.68 -2.08 -3.05
C SER A 26 23.85 -2.51 -4.25
N SER A 27 24.05 -1.85 -5.38
CA SER A 27 23.41 -2.19 -6.65
C SER A 27 23.97 -3.52 -7.14
N ALA A 28 23.57 -4.61 -6.48
CA ALA A 28 23.62 -5.94 -7.04
C ALA A 28 22.66 -5.96 -8.23
N SER A 29 23.18 -6.24 -9.44
CA SER A 29 22.34 -6.32 -10.63
C SER A 29 21.27 -7.39 -10.41
N ALA A 30 20.00 -7.01 -10.58
CA ALA A 30 18.84 -7.85 -10.38
C ALA A 30 18.71 -9.07 -11.33
N ALA A 31 19.79 -9.49 -12.00
CA ALA A 31 19.77 -10.43 -13.12
C ALA A 31 19.72 -11.92 -12.72
N ASP A 32 20.12 -12.30 -11.49
CA ASP A 32 20.20 -13.73 -11.09
C ASP A 32 19.44 -14.09 -9.79
N TYR A 33 18.64 -13.17 -9.24
CA TYR A 33 17.72 -13.54 -8.16
C TYR A 33 16.42 -14.11 -8.75
N ASP A 34 15.93 -15.19 -8.16
CA ASP A 34 14.55 -15.66 -8.39
C ASP A 34 13.60 -14.45 -8.26
N MET A 35 12.66 -14.30 -9.21
CA MET A 35 11.69 -13.21 -9.19
C MET A 35 10.92 -13.15 -7.86
N ASP A 36 10.70 -14.29 -7.21
CA ASP A 36 10.07 -14.36 -5.89
C ASP A 36 10.98 -13.82 -4.78
N CYS A 37 12.31 -13.99 -4.88
CA CYS A 37 13.27 -13.33 -3.97
C CYS A 37 13.29 -11.82 -4.16
N LYS A 38 13.28 -11.37 -5.42
CA LYS A 38 13.22 -9.95 -5.75
C LYS A 38 11.94 -9.31 -5.19
N LEU A 39 10.82 -10.03 -5.25
CA LEU A 39 9.56 -9.58 -4.68
C LEU A 39 9.63 -9.30 -3.18
N ILE A 40 10.24 -10.20 -2.40
CA ILE A 40 10.41 -10.05 -0.95
C ILE A 40 11.17 -8.75 -0.62
N LEU A 41 12.14 -8.37 -1.46
CA LEU A 41 12.94 -7.16 -1.28
C LEU A 41 12.22 -5.89 -1.76
N CYS A 42 11.52 -5.97 -2.88
CA CYS A 42 10.90 -4.83 -3.55
C CYS A 42 9.56 -4.42 -2.94
N MET A 43 8.74 -5.39 -2.53
CA MET A 43 7.38 -5.14 -2.06
C MET A 43 7.34 -4.24 -0.82
N PRO A 44 8.12 -4.52 0.24
CA PRO A 44 8.13 -3.68 1.44
C PRO A 44 8.57 -2.23 1.22
N ALA A 45 9.31 -1.97 0.14
CA ALA A 45 9.73 -0.63 -0.25
C ALA A 45 8.72 0.08 -1.18
N GLY A 46 7.62 -0.59 -1.53
CA GLY A 46 6.59 -0.06 -2.43
C GLY A 46 7.00 -0.07 -3.89
N PHE A 47 7.84 -1.02 -4.31
CA PHE A 47 8.34 -1.18 -5.68
C PHE A 47 9.07 0.08 -6.21
N PRO A 48 10.23 0.43 -5.64
CA PRO A 48 11.05 1.55 -6.12
C PRO A 48 11.58 1.30 -7.55
N SER A 49 12.25 2.31 -8.13
CA SER A 49 12.85 2.19 -9.46
C SER A 49 13.73 0.94 -9.59
N GLY A 50 13.47 0.12 -10.61
CA GLY A 50 14.17 -1.16 -10.83
C GLY A 50 13.44 -2.40 -10.31
N CYS A 51 12.27 -2.23 -9.67
CA CYS A 51 11.40 -3.30 -9.18
C CYS A 51 10.12 -3.51 -10.03
N SER A 52 10.02 -2.90 -11.22
CA SER A 52 8.81 -2.98 -12.05
C SER A 52 8.50 -4.40 -12.53
N ASP A 53 9.53 -5.16 -12.89
CA ASP A 53 9.41 -6.58 -13.25
C ASP A 53 8.92 -7.46 -12.08
N ALA A 54 9.36 -7.17 -10.85
CA ALA A 54 8.86 -7.85 -9.66
C ALA A 54 7.39 -7.52 -9.43
N PHE A 55 6.99 -6.25 -9.60
CA PHE A 55 5.59 -5.85 -9.52
C PHE A 55 4.74 -6.60 -10.55
N ASP A 56 5.16 -6.60 -11.82
CA ASP A 56 4.47 -7.31 -12.90
C ASP A 56 4.34 -8.81 -12.61
N HIS A 57 5.42 -9.45 -12.15
CA HIS A 57 5.41 -10.86 -11.73
C HIS A 57 4.40 -11.12 -10.60
N MET A 58 4.31 -10.25 -9.60
CA MET A 58 3.27 -10.36 -8.55
C MET A 58 1.86 -10.24 -9.14
N ILE A 59 1.62 -9.30 -10.06
CA ILE A 59 0.31 -9.14 -10.70
C ILE A 59 -0.07 -10.40 -11.48
N ASP A 60 0.87 -10.97 -12.23
CA ASP A 60 0.63 -12.21 -12.99
C ASP A 60 0.27 -13.38 -12.07
N ARG A 61 0.96 -13.53 -10.94
CA ARG A 61 0.62 -14.54 -9.93
C ARG A 61 -0.79 -14.34 -9.37
N LEU A 62 -1.17 -13.10 -9.05
CA LEU A 62 -2.49 -12.78 -8.52
C LEU A 62 -3.61 -13.06 -9.54
N ARG A 63 -3.34 -12.80 -10.83
CA ARG A 63 -4.25 -13.12 -11.93
C ARG A 63 -4.43 -14.62 -12.11
N ASP A 64 -3.36 -15.40 -11.90
CA ASP A 64 -3.39 -16.86 -11.85
C ASP A 64 -4.06 -17.43 -10.58
N GLY A 65 -4.48 -16.58 -9.64
CA GLY A 65 -5.05 -17.02 -8.37
C GLY A 65 -4.04 -17.64 -7.41
N LYS A 66 -2.74 -17.37 -7.62
CA LYS A 66 -1.64 -17.81 -6.76
C LYS A 66 -1.37 -16.77 -5.67
N SER A 67 -0.63 -17.19 -4.64
CA SER A 67 -0.06 -16.28 -3.65
C SER A 67 0.80 -15.20 -4.33
N PRO A 68 0.82 -13.95 -3.82
CA PRO A 68 1.63 -12.84 -4.37
C PRO A 68 3.11 -13.19 -4.49
N ILE A 69 3.62 -14.01 -3.57
CA ILE A 69 5.01 -14.49 -3.54
C ILE A 69 4.98 -16.01 -3.67
N GLY A 70 5.88 -16.56 -4.49
CA GLY A 70 6.14 -18.00 -4.59
C GLY A 70 7.31 -18.45 -3.73
N THR A 71 8.24 -19.17 -4.35
CA THR A 71 9.38 -19.76 -3.65
C THR A 71 10.62 -18.94 -3.97
N CYS A 72 11.23 -18.32 -2.96
CA CYS A 72 12.53 -17.69 -3.11
C CYS A 72 13.63 -18.71 -2.81
N ALA A 73 14.46 -19.08 -3.80
CA ALA A 73 15.62 -19.95 -3.58
C ALA A 73 16.87 -19.14 -3.19
N MET A 74 17.46 -19.45 -2.04
CA MET A 74 18.73 -18.88 -1.60
C MET A 74 19.90 -19.50 -2.38
N SER A 75 21.10 -18.90 -2.26
CA SER A 75 22.30 -19.35 -2.97
C SER A 75 22.75 -20.79 -2.62
N ASN A 76 22.30 -21.33 -1.49
CA ASN A 76 22.54 -22.70 -1.07
C ASN A 76 21.46 -23.69 -1.57
N GLY A 77 20.50 -23.23 -2.39
CA GLY A 77 19.39 -24.01 -2.91
C GLY A 77 18.23 -24.23 -1.93
N ALA A 78 18.33 -23.76 -0.69
CA ALA A 78 17.23 -23.81 0.26
C ALA A 78 16.22 -22.69 -0.01
N ALA A 79 14.93 -22.94 0.25
CA ALA A 79 13.91 -21.90 0.18
C ALA A 79 14.07 -20.91 1.34
N TYR A 80 13.93 -19.62 1.05
CA TYR A 80 13.79 -18.58 2.05
C TYR A 80 12.33 -18.58 2.54
N ASP A 81 12.14 -18.89 3.82
CA ASP A 81 10.83 -19.04 4.47
C ASP A 81 10.64 -18.09 5.67
N ARG A 82 11.62 -17.22 5.93
CA ARG A 82 11.58 -16.23 7.02
C ARG A 82 10.90 -14.93 6.60
N TYR A 83 9.66 -15.08 6.14
CA TYR A 83 8.76 -13.97 5.89
C TYR A 83 7.32 -14.39 6.20
N GLU A 84 6.52 -13.41 6.62
CA GLU A 84 5.08 -13.57 6.78
C GLU A 84 4.37 -12.59 5.83
N ILE A 85 3.42 -13.11 5.06
CA ILE A 85 2.60 -12.30 4.15
C ILE A 85 1.13 -12.42 4.51
N ALA A 86 0.51 -11.29 4.80
CA ALA A 86 -0.94 -11.15 4.89
C ALA A 86 -1.41 -10.30 3.70
N TYR A 87 -2.42 -10.76 2.97
CA TYR A 87 -2.96 -10.00 1.85
C TYR A 87 -4.47 -10.18 1.70
N ASP A 88 -5.08 -9.20 1.06
CA ASP A 88 -6.50 -9.20 0.73
C ASP A 88 -6.72 -8.58 -0.66
N ILE A 89 -7.70 -9.10 -1.39
CA ILE A 89 -8.14 -8.57 -2.69
C ILE A 89 -9.52 -7.97 -2.48
N LYS A 90 -9.60 -6.63 -2.50
CA LYS A 90 -10.82 -5.90 -2.20
C LYS A 90 -11.68 -5.69 -3.45
N PRO A 91 -12.98 -6.03 -3.43
CA PRO A 91 -13.87 -5.86 -4.58
C PRO A 91 -14.23 -4.40 -4.81
N ALA A 92 -14.78 -4.07 -5.99
CA ALA A 92 -15.18 -2.70 -6.33
C ALA A 92 -16.17 -2.07 -5.34
N THR A 93 -16.93 -2.94 -4.69
CA THR A 93 -18.00 -2.64 -3.75
C THR A 93 -17.50 -2.33 -2.34
N ASP A 94 -16.22 -2.57 -2.03
CA ASP A 94 -15.61 -2.15 -0.77
C ASP A 94 -15.07 -0.71 -0.92
N PRO A 95 -15.53 0.25 -0.10
CA PRO A 95 -15.04 1.63 -0.13
C PRO A 95 -13.52 1.73 0.13
N ALA A 96 -12.92 0.80 0.87
CA ALA A 96 -11.48 0.77 1.13
C ALA A 96 -10.65 0.59 -0.15
N SER A 97 -11.26 0.10 -1.23
CA SER A 97 -10.59 -0.08 -2.51
C SER A 97 -10.39 1.21 -3.32
N TRP A 98 -10.71 2.36 -2.74
CA TRP A 98 -10.72 3.66 -3.41
C TRP A 98 -9.98 4.67 -2.54
N ASP A 99 -8.88 5.21 -3.06
CA ASP A 99 -8.15 6.28 -2.38
C ASP A 99 -8.45 7.62 -3.07
N CYS A 100 -8.71 8.65 -2.26
CA CYS A 100 -8.91 10.00 -2.75
C CYS A 100 -7.62 10.83 -2.65
N PRO A 101 -7.43 11.82 -3.53
CA PRO A 101 -6.38 12.83 -3.36
C PRO A 101 -6.46 13.46 -1.97
N ALA A 102 -5.31 13.88 -1.45
CA ALA A 102 -5.22 14.49 -0.13
C ALA A 102 -6.22 15.64 0.03
N GLY A 103 -6.94 15.65 1.15
CA GLY A 103 -7.95 16.66 1.48
C GLY A 103 -9.33 16.45 0.85
N LYS A 104 -9.51 15.47 -0.04
CA LYS A 104 -10.82 15.12 -0.60
C LYS A 104 -11.52 14.01 0.18
N THR A 105 -12.84 14.03 0.15
CA THR A 105 -13.70 13.00 0.72
C THR A 105 -14.19 12.05 -0.37
N LEU A 106 -14.24 10.75 -0.08
CA LEU A 106 -14.79 9.74 -0.97
C LEU A 106 -16.32 9.75 -0.92
N TYR A 107 -16.96 9.91 -2.07
CA TYR A 107 -18.32 9.42 -2.30
C TYR A 107 -18.23 8.00 -2.82
N HIS A 108 -18.89 7.06 -2.16
CA HIS A 108 -18.99 5.68 -2.61
C HIS A 108 -20.41 5.17 -2.37
N ARG A 109 -21.04 4.65 -3.42
CA ARG A 109 -22.36 4.03 -3.33
C ARG A 109 -22.43 2.79 -4.21
N VAL A 110 -22.77 1.67 -3.61
CA VAL A 110 -23.16 0.44 -4.29
C VAL A 110 -24.67 0.46 -4.53
N ARG A 111 -25.09 0.13 -5.74
CA ARG A 111 -26.49 -0.15 -6.09
C ARG A 111 -26.59 -1.56 -6.65
N SER A 112 -27.64 -2.29 -6.25
CA SER A 112 -28.02 -3.52 -6.94
C SER A 112 -28.79 -3.16 -8.21
N ASP A 113 -28.41 -3.78 -9.31
CA ASP A 113 -29.05 -3.60 -10.63
C ASP A 113 -30.07 -4.71 -10.92
N ASP A 114 -30.13 -5.74 -10.07
CA ASP A 114 -31.14 -6.80 -10.07
C ASP A 114 -31.64 -7.12 -8.66
N ASP A 115 -32.82 -7.73 -8.58
CA ASP A 115 -33.45 -8.14 -7.30
C ASP A 115 -32.64 -9.23 -6.58
N ALA A 116 -31.81 -9.96 -7.33
CA ALA A 116 -30.99 -11.06 -6.84
C ALA A 116 -29.61 -10.61 -6.31
N GLY A 117 -29.19 -9.36 -6.53
CA GLY A 117 -27.91 -8.84 -6.03
C GLY A 117 -26.67 -9.25 -6.85
N HIS A 118 -26.85 -9.89 -8.01
CA HIS A 118 -25.76 -10.42 -8.84
C HIS A 118 -25.13 -9.37 -9.74
N ARG A 119 -25.82 -8.26 -9.98
CA ARG A 119 -25.29 -7.14 -10.77
C ARG A 119 -25.26 -5.90 -9.90
N GLN A 120 -24.09 -5.29 -9.80
CA GLN A 120 -23.89 -4.15 -8.92
C GLN A 120 -23.26 -3.00 -9.71
N THR A 121 -23.79 -1.80 -9.51
CA THR A 121 -23.19 -0.56 -9.98
C THR A 121 -22.54 0.17 -8.81
N VAL A 122 -21.24 0.42 -8.90
CA VAL A 122 -20.50 1.25 -7.95
C VAL A 122 -20.39 2.66 -8.52
N ASN A 123 -21.00 3.63 -7.85
CA ASN A 123 -20.83 5.04 -8.15
C ASN A 123 -19.79 5.61 -7.18
N THR A 124 -18.68 6.10 -7.72
CA THR A 124 -17.57 6.57 -6.89
C THR A 124 -16.94 7.83 -7.48
N PHE A 125 -16.64 8.80 -6.62
CA PHE A 125 -15.88 10.01 -6.95
C PHE A 125 -15.36 10.67 -5.66
N CYS A 126 -14.32 11.48 -5.77
CA CYS A 126 -13.82 12.30 -4.67
C CYS A 126 -14.37 13.72 -4.77
N TYR A 127 -14.60 14.40 -3.64
CA TYR A 127 -15.12 15.77 -3.62
C TYR A 127 -14.54 16.56 -2.44
N ASP A 128 -14.59 17.90 -2.52
CA ASP A 128 -14.12 18.77 -1.42
C ASP A 128 -15.21 18.99 -0.38
N THR A 129 -16.38 19.43 -0.82
CA THR A 129 -17.53 19.69 0.05
C THR A 129 -18.82 19.16 -0.57
N ALA A 130 -19.74 18.76 0.30
CA ALA A 130 -21.10 18.40 -0.05
C ALA A 130 -22.06 19.28 0.74
N TYR A 131 -23.03 19.91 0.07
CA TYR A 131 -24.10 20.65 0.73
C TYR A 131 -25.46 20.18 0.24
N ARG A 132 -26.39 20.07 1.19
CA ARG A 132 -27.79 19.72 0.93
C ARG A 132 -28.60 20.99 0.85
N HIS A 133 -29.48 21.07 -0.13
CA HIS A 133 -30.41 22.18 -0.31
C HIS A 133 -31.73 21.65 -0.85
N ASP A 134 -32.79 22.43 -0.65
CA ASP A 134 -34.09 22.12 -1.21
C ASP A 134 -34.04 22.37 -2.72
N GLY A 135 -34.39 21.34 -3.48
CA GLY A 135 -34.65 21.39 -4.90
C GLY A 135 -36.11 21.10 -5.17
N TRP A 136 -36.55 21.39 -6.38
CA TRP A 136 -37.92 21.15 -6.79
C TRP A 136 -37.95 20.32 -8.07
N THR A 137 -38.70 19.22 -8.06
CA THR A 137 -39.06 18.50 -9.29
C THR A 137 -40.58 18.63 -9.51
N PRO A 138 -41.04 18.80 -10.77
CA PRO A 138 -42.47 18.90 -11.07
C PRO A 138 -43.30 17.69 -10.62
N SER A 139 -42.65 16.53 -10.45
CA SER A 139 -43.30 15.24 -10.15
C SER A 139 -43.32 14.89 -8.67
N ASP A 140 -42.32 15.30 -7.88
CA ASP A 140 -42.14 14.86 -6.49
C ASP A 140 -42.25 16.01 -5.47
N GLY A 141 -42.36 17.27 -5.93
CA GLY A 141 -42.41 18.45 -5.06
C GLY A 141 -41.03 18.83 -4.52
N ASP A 142 -40.97 19.27 -3.26
CA ASP A 142 -39.72 19.59 -2.58
C ASP A 142 -38.90 18.33 -2.37
N THR A 143 -37.69 18.32 -2.91
CA THR A 143 -36.74 17.22 -2.79
C THR A 143 -35.42 17.74 -2.24
N THR A 144 -34.78 16.97 -1.36
CA THR A 144 -33.45 17.35 -0.87
C THR A 144 -32.39 16.93 -1.89
N VAL A 145 -31.75 17.92 -2.51
CA VAL A 145 -30.67 17.71 -3.48
C VAL A 145 -29.32 17.88 -2.76
N THR A 146 -28.36 16.99 -3.06
CA THR A 146 -26.97 17.14 -2.61
C THR A 146 -26.10 17.54 -3.78
N THR A 147 -25.43 18.69 -3.68
CA THR A 147 -24.41 19.12 -4.63
C THR A 147 -23.03 18.88 -4.06
N TYR A 148 -22.15 18.36 -4.91
CA TYR A 148 -20.75 18.09 -4.61
C TYR A 148 -19.89 19.08 -5.41
N THR A 149 -18.80 19.54 -4.81
CA THR A 149 -17.88 20.52 -5.45
C THR A 149 -16.50 19.92 -5.68
N ASN A 150 -15.81 20.43 -6.71
CA ASN A 150 -14.45 20.05 -7.08
C ASN A 150 -14.27 18.53 -7.17
N MET A 151 -15.13 17.87 -7.95
CA MET A 151 -15.11 16.43 -8.10
C MET A 151 -13.84 15.96 -8.81
N SER A 152 -13.34 14.77 -8.45
CA SER A 152 -12.22 14.13 -9.13
C SER A 152 -12.35 12.61 -9.08
N LEU A 153 -11.59 11.93 -9.94
CA LEU A 153 -11.52 10.47 -9.94
C LEU A 153 -10.75 9.97 -8.70
N PRO A 154 -11.22 8.91 -8.02
CA PRO A 154 -10.44 8.18 -7.02
C PRO A 154 -9.46 7.24 -7.71
N GLU A 155 -8.38 6.90 -7.03
CA GLU A 155 -7.49 5.82 -7.46
C GLU A 155 -8.01 4.47 -6.96
N ARG A 156 -7.97 3.46 -7.82
CA ARG A 156 -8.33 2.09 -7.45
C ARG A 156 -7.17 1.43 -6.72
N LYS A 157 -7.44 0.84 -5.55
CA LYS A 157 -6.45 0.07 -4.76
C LYS A 157 -7.06 -1.25 -4.31
N ASP A 158 -7.09 -2.22 -5.21
CA ASP A 158 -7.78 -3.50 -5.03
C ASP A 158 -6.92 -4.60 -4.41
N PHE A 159 -5.60 -4.42 -4.30
CA PHE A 159 -4.72 -5.36 -3.63
C PHE A 159 -4.08 -4.73 -2.41
N TRP A 160 -4.30 -5.36 -1.25
CA TRP A 160 -3.78 -4.94 0.04
C TRP A 160 -2.81 -6.00 0.53
N VAL A 161 -1.63 -5.61 0.96
CA VAL A 161 -0.61 -6.54 1.43
C VAL A 161 0.18 -5.96 2.59
N ASN A 162 0.53 -6.81 3.53
CA ASN A 162 1.49 -6.55 4.57
C ASN A 162 2.51 -7.69 4.57
N LEU A 163 3.77 -7.34 4.30
CA LEU A 163 4.88 -8.28 4.29
C LEU A 163 5.80 -7.95 5.45
N THR A 164 6.02 -8.94 6.32
CA THR A 164 7.02 -8.91 7.38
C THR A 164 8.18 -9.80 6.97
N VAL A 165 9.38 -9.24 6.88
CA VAL A 165 10.60 -9.97 6.53
C VAL A 165 11.49 -10.05 7.76
N GLU A 166 11.89 -11.25 8.17
CA GLU A 166 12.82 -11.43 9.28
C GLU A 166 14.24 -11.61 8.76
N PRO A 167 15.11 -10.57 8.79
CA PRO A 167 16.52 -10.77 8.51
C PRO A 167 17.16 -11.57 9.64
N ASP A 168 18.33 -12.17 9.37
CA ASP A 168 19.17 -12.86 10.37
C ASP A 168 19.68 -11.96 11.53
N THR A 169 19.13 -10.74 11.72
CA THR A 169 19.55 -9.72 12.70
C THR A 169 18.34 -9.03 13.36
N GLU A 170 18.60 -8.24 14.42
CA GLU A 170 17.71 -7.98 15.58
C GLU A 170 16.31 -7.36 15.36
N ALA A 171 15.84 -7.07 14.15
CA ALA A 171 14.44 -6.67 13.95
C ALA A 171 13.87 -7.09 12.60
N ALA A 172 12.70 -7.73 12.65
CA ALA A 172 11.83 -7.93 11.50
C ALA A 172 11.49 -6.57 10.87
N TYR A 173 11.51 -6.52 9.54
CA TYR A 173 11.10 -5.35 8.77
C TYR A 173 9.68 -5.53 8.26
N SER A 174 8.78 -4.61 8.62
CA SER A 174 7.43 -4.50 8.07
C SER A 174 7.07 -3.02 7.90
N PRO A 175 6.72 -2.56 6.69
CA PRO A 175 6.25 -1.19 6.45
C PRO A 175 4.77 -1.01 6.84
N GLY A 176 4.11 -2.06 7.34
CA GLY A 176 2.66 -2.11 7.52
C GLY A 176 1.91 -2.39 6.22
N TRP A 177 0.60 -2.12 6.23
CA TRP A 177 -0.25 -2.35 5.07
C TRP A 177 0.06 -1.40 3.92
N GLN A 178 0.37 -1.99 2.77
CA GLN A 178 0.53 -1.32 1.49
C GLN A 178 -0.65 -1.66 0.59
N LYS A 179 -0.97 -0.73 -0.32
CA LYS A 179 -2.07 -0.91 -1.27
C LYS A 179 -1.60 -0.65 -2.69
N PHE A 180 -2.02 -1.50 -3.62
CA PHE A 180 -1.67 -1.42 -5.03
C PHE A 180 -2.92 -1.49 -5.90
N ASP A 181 -2.84 -0.88 -7.08
CA ASP A 181 -3.74 -1.19 -8.18
C ASP A 181 -3.19 -2.41 -8.91
N ALA A 182 -3.80 -3.58 -8.68
CA ALA A 182 -3.43 -4.83 -9.31
C ALA A 182 -4.28 -5.13 -10.55
N GLY A 183 -5.24 -4.27 -10.90
CA GLY A 183 -6.17 -4.49 -12.01
C GLY A 183 -6.97 -5.79 -11.85
N LEU A 184 -7.21 -6.23 -10.61
CA LEU A 184 -7.96 -7.43 -10.27
C LEU A 184 -9.45 -7.11 -10.27
N HIS A 185 -9.98 -6.81 -11.45
CA HIS A 185 -11.41 -6.59 -11.63
C HIS A 185 -12.17 -7.91 -11.59
N ARG A 186 -12.45 -8.41 -10.38
CA ARG A 186 -13.27 -9.62 -10.19
C ARG A 186 -14.76 -9.23 -10.14
N GLY A 187 -15.55 -9.73 -11.09
CA GLY A 187 -17.02 -9.70 -11.06
C GLY A 187 -17.71 -8.89 -12.17
N THR A 188 -19.05 -8.85 -12.11
CA THR A 188 -19.96 -8.16 -13.05
C THR A 188 -20.18 -6.67 -12.69
N THR A 189 -19.30 -6.10 -11.87
CA THR A 189 -19.51 -4.77 -11.27
C THR A 189 -19.26 -3.68 -12.30
N THR A 190 -20.26 -2.83 -12.53
CA THR A 190 -20.10 -1.64 -13.37
C THR A 190 -19.63 -0.48 -12.50
N ILE A 191 -18.48 0.11 -12.83
CA ILE A 191 -18.00 1.31 -12.15
C ILE A 191 -18.46 2.54 -12.93
N ARG A 192 -19.10 3.47 -12.24
CA ARG A 192 -19.48 4.77 -12.80
C ARG A 192 -18.76 5.87 -12.04
N TYR A 193 -17.98 6.61 -12.79
CA TYR A 193 -17.39 7.86 -12.34
C TYR A 193 -18.35 8.99 -12.63
N ARG A 194 -18.36 9.98 -11.73
CA ARG A 194 -19.03 11.26 -11.97
C ARG A 194 -17.96 12.33 -11.98
N ASP A 195 -17.88 13.02 -13.11
CA ASP A 195 -17.07 14.20 -13.39
C ASP A 195 -17.84 15.50 -13.11
#